data_AF-A0A350X0N1-F1
#
_entry.id   AF-A0A350X0N1-F1
#
_cell.length_a   1.000
_cell.length_b   1.000
_cell.length_c   1.000
_cell.angle_alpha   90.00
_cell.angle_beta   90.00
_cell.angle_gamma   90.00
#
_symmetry.space_group_name_H-M   'P 1'
#
loop_
_entity.id
_entity.type
_entity.pdbx_description
1 polymer ?
#
loop_
_entity_poly.entity_id
_entity_poly.type
_entity_poly.pdbx_seq_one_letter_code
_entity_poly.pdbx_strand_id
1 'polypeptide(L)'
;MNRNSYVTAALFVVFALLTVFYYALGDEMPDSKVSSENPAPGINLETDAVSNPLDTLRLELDTQRSAKVEELKSVIASADSDATTKSDAKDSIAKINKEYEHAQALESMIKSKGYDDVLVRVNEDAVQVIVQVADSDSFPSVEAINELYVMAKTEFTNDPYVTVEVRQLN
;
A
#
# COMPACT_ATOMS: atom_id res chain seq x y z
N MET A 1 -24.88 22.12 -27.05
CA MET A 1 -24.29 20.92 -26.40
C MET A 1 -23.32 21.39 -25.33
N ASN A 2 -23.69 21.28 -24.05
CA ASN A 2 -22.83 21.68 -22.95
C ASN A 2 -21.69 20.66 -22.79
N ARG A 3 -20.44 21.11 -22.87
CA ARG A 3 -19.24 20.25 -22.69
C ARG A 3 -19.26 19.48 -21.37
N ASN A 4 -19.95 19.99 -20.36
CA ASN A 4 -20.07 19.36 -19.04
C ASN A 4 -21.02 18.15 -19.01
N SER A 5 -21.87 17.97 -20.02
CA SER A 5 -22.80 16.82 -20.10
C SER A 5 -22.10 15.52 -20.50
N TYR A 6 -20.97 15.60 -21.21
CA TYR A 6 -20.20 14.42 -21.60
C TYR A 6 -19.36 13.89 -20.44
N VAL A 7 -18.85 14.77 -19.59
CA VAL A 7 -18.06 14.39 -18.40
C VAL A 7 -18.93 13.70 -17.37
N THR A 8 -20.16 14.19 -17.14
CA THR A 8 -21.11 13.51 -16.25
C THR A 8 -21.61 12.19 -16.81
N ALA A 9 -21.87 12.12 -18.13
CA ALA A 9 -22.22 10.87 -18.78
C ALA A 9 -21.08 9.84 -18.72
N ALA A 10 -19.82 10.26 -18.92
CA ALA A 10 -18.65 9.39 -18.82
C ALA A 10 -18.44 8.86 -17.40
N LEU A 11 -18.58 9.73 -16.37
CA LEU A 11 -18.50 9.31 -14.97
C LEU A 11 -19.57 8.29 -14.58
N PHE A 12 -20.82 8.47 -15.05
CA PHE A 12 -21.90 7.51 -14.80
C PHE A 12 -21.66 6.16 -15.46
N VAL A 13 -21.11 6.13 -16.69
CA VAL A 13 -20.79 4.89 -17.39
C VAL A 13 -19.66 4.14 -16.68
N VAL A 14 -18.61 4.84 -16.23
CA VAL A 14 -17.49 4.21 -15.51
C VAL A 14 -17.96 3.65 -14.15
N PHE A 15 -18.79 4.40 -13.41
CA PHE A 15 -19.36 3.92 -12.15
C PHE A 15 -20.23 2.67 -12.34
N ALA A 16 -21.04 2.63 -13.41
CA ALA A 16 -21.87 1.48 -13.75
C ALA A 16 -21.04 0.25 -14.13
N LEU A 17 -19.96 0.43 -14.88
CA LEU A 17 -19.04 -0.67 -15.24
C LEU A 17 -18.30 -1.22 -14.02
N LEU A 18 -17.86 -0.35 -13.11
CA LEU A 18 -17.20 -0.75 -11.85
C LEU A 18 -18.14 -1.53 -10.92
N THR A 19 -19.41 -1.12 -10.82
CA THR A 19 -20.41 -1.84 -10.01
C THR A 19 -20.70 -3.21 -10.60
N VAL A 20 -20.90 -3.32 -11.92
CA VAL A 20 -21.11 -4.62 -12.59
C VAL A 20 -19.90 -5.55 -12.42
N PHE A 21 -18.68 -5.01 -12.50
CA PHE A 21 -17.44 -5.78 -12.28
C PHE A 21 -17.37 -6.37 -10.87
N TYR A 22 -17.75 -5.60 -9.84
CA TYR A 22 -17.74 -6.07 -8.46
C TYR A 22 -18.81 -7.14 -8.17
N TYR A 23 -19.96 -7.07 -8.84
CA TYR A 23 -21.00 -8.10 -8.74
C TYR A 23 -20.66 -9.37 -9.53
N ALA A 24 -19.82 -9.29 -10.58
CA ALA A 24 -19.39 -10.44 -11.39
C ALA A 24 -18.23 -11.25 -10.76
N LEU A 25 -17.59 -10.75 -9.71
CA LEU A 25 -16.64 -11.49 -8.87
C LEU A 25 -17.32 -12.21 -7.68
N GLY A 26 -18.65 -12.28 -7.67
CA GLY A 26 -19.45 -12.97 -6.67
C GLY A 26 -19.91 -14.35 -7.17
N ASP A 27 -19.10 -15.34 -6.86
CA ASP A 27 -19.40 -16.76 -6.72
C ASP A 27 -19.29 -17.72 -7.94
N GLU A 28 -18.63 -18.83 -7.62
CA GLU A 28 -18.47 -20.13 -8.29
C GLU A 28 -17.41 -20.42 -9.38
N MET A 29 -16.67 -21.49 -9.04
CA MET A 29 -16.15 -22.63 -9.83
C MET A 29 -14.62 -22.72 -9.99
N PRO A 30 -14.04 -23.92 -10.26
CA PRO A 30 -14.42 -25.29 -9.89
C PRO A 30 -13.22 -26.12 -9.34
N ASP A 31 -13.55 -27.23 -8.69
CA ASP A 31 -12.63 -28.32 -8.34
C ASP A 31 -12.03 -28.94 -9.63
N SER A 32 -10.71 -28.88 -9.82
CA SER A 32 -10.03 -29.55 -10.92
C SER A 32 -8.64 -30.02 -10.51
N LYS A 33 -8.55 -31.32 -10.25
CA LYS A 33 -7.28 -32.05 -10.13
C LYS A 33 -6.56 -32.06 -11.48
N VAL A 34 -5.36 -31.50 -11.53
CA VAL A 34 -4.35 -31.87 -12.52
C VAL A 34 -3.04 -32.18 -11.80
N SER A 35 -2.72 -33.47 -11.83
CA SER A 35 -1.41 -34.02 -11.56
C SER A 35 -0.46 -33.62 -12.69
N SER A 36 0.70 -33.08 -12.35
CA SER A 36 1.87 -33.17 -13.22
C SER A 36 3.12 -33.25 -12.34
N GLU A 37 3.69 -34.45 -12.32
CA GLU A 37 4.95 -34.81 -11.70
C GLU A 37 6.04 -34.73 -12.78
N ASN A 38 7.07 -33.90 -12.58
CA ASN A 38 8.47 -34.35 -12.59
C ASN A 38 9.41 -33.27 -11.99
N PRO A 39 10.49 -33.65 -11.26
CA PRO A 39 11.10 -32.85 -10.20
C PRO A 39 12.42 -32.18 -10.61
N ALA A 40 12.78 -31.08 -9.93
CA ALA A 40 14.16 -30.67 -9.59
C ALA A 40 14.17 -29.36 -8.78
N PRO A 41 15.27 -29.08 -8.06
CA PRO A 41 15.59 -29.52 -6.71
C PRO A 41 14.99 -28.60 -5.65
N GLY A 42 14.69 -29.18 -4.48
CA GLY A 42 14.01 -28.53 -3.36
C GLY A 42 14.60 -27.18 -2.95
N ILE A 43 13.77 -26.15 -3.04
CA ILE A 43 13.80 -25.08 -2.07
C ILE A 43 12.91 -25.59 -0.95
N ASN A 44 13.52 -26.08 0.14
CA ASN A 44 12.81 -26.21 1.39
C ASN A 44 12.39 -24.79 1.77
N LEU A 45 11.17 -24.39 1.40
CA LEU A 45 10.48 -23.38 2.19
C LEU A 45 10.12 -24.12 3.48
N GLU A 46 11.08 -24.10 4.40
CA GLU A 46 10.81 -24.27 5.81
C GLU A 46 9.70 -23.27 6.16
N THR A 47 8.47 -23.75 6.13
CA THR A 47 7.30 -23.09 6.70
C THR A 47 7.42 -23.20 8.21
N ASP A 48 8.44 -22.53 8.75
CA ASP A 48 8.63 -22.22 10.17
C ASP A 48 8.76 -20.70 10.38
N ALA A 49 8.30 -19.90 9.42
CA ALA A 49 8.00 -18.50 9.68
C ALA A 49 6.59 -18.45 10.27
N VAL A 50 6.50 -18.26 11.60
CA VAL A 50 5.37 -17.51 12.16
C VAL A 50 5.30 -16.24 11.31
N SER A 51 4.35 -16.18 10.38
CA SER A 51 4.21 -15.03 9.47
C SER A 51 3.99 -13.82 10.37
N ASN A 52 5.01 -12.96 10.49
CA ASN A 52 4.87 -11.72 11.23
C ASN A 52 3.68 -10.97 10.60
N PRO A 53 2.67 -10.55 11.38
CA PRO A 53 1.49 -9.87 10.85
C PRO A 53 1.82 -8.66 9.95
N LEU A 54 2.97 -8.00 10.18
CA LEU A 54 3.43 -6.88 9.36
C LEU A 54 4.05 -7.33 8.02
N ASP A 55 4.61 -8.54 7.92
CA ASP A 55 5.23 -9.00 6.67
C ASP A 55 4.20 -9.21 5.56
N THR A 56 3.03 -9.74 5.91
CA THR A 56 1.90 -9.84 4.98
C THR A 56 1.44 -8.46 4.52
N LEU A 57 1.41 -7.47 5.43
CA LEU A 57 1.04 -6.09 5.08
C LEU A 57 2.09 -5.41 4.19
N ARG A 58 3.38 -5.69 4.42
CA ARG A 58 4.47 -5.20 3.54
C ARG A 58 4.35 -5.75 2.14
N LEU A 59 4.12 -7.06 2.02
CA LEU A 59 3.93 -7.71 0.72
C LEU A 59 2.75 -7.11 -0.04
N GLU A 60 1.63 -6.89 0.65
CA GLU A 60 0.45 -6.26 0.07
C GLU A 60 0.76 -4.82 -0.38
N LEU A 61 1.44 -4.02 0.45
CA LEU A 61 1.82 -2.65 0.13
C LEU A 61 2.77 -2.58 -1.07
N ASP A 62 3.76 -3.47 -1.14
CA ASP A 62 4.70 -3.56 -2.26
C ASP A 62 4.00 -3.96 -3.55
N THR A 63 3.01 -4.86 -3.47
CA THR A 63 2.17 -5.26 -4.61
C THR A 63 1.35 -4.08 -5.12
N GLN A 64 0.66 -3.37 -4.22
CA GLN A 64 -0.13 -2.17 -4.57
C GLN A 64 0.72 -1.08 -5.20
N ARG A 65 1.89 -0.79 -4.62
CA ARG A 65 2.83 0.20 -5.16
C ARG A 65 3.30 -0.21 -6.56
N SER A 66 3.69 -1.46 -6.74
CA SER A 66 4.18 -1.98 -8.03
C SER A 66 3.11 -1.88 -9.10
N ALA A 67 1.87 -2.25 -8.78
CA ALA A 67 0.73 -2.10 -9.69
C ALA A 67 0.49 -0.64 -10.09
N LYS A 68 0.48 0.30 -9.12
CA LYS A 68 0.29 1.74 -9.38
C LYS A 68 1.41 2.32 -10.25
N VAL A 69 2.66 1.95 -9.98
CA VAL A 69 3.80 2.38 -10.80
C VAL A 69 3.70 1.83 -12.22
N GLU A 70 3.27 0.59 -12.39
CA GLU A 70 3.12 -0.02 -13.73
C GLU A 70 1.98 0.63 -14.53
N GLU A 71 0.86 0.96 -13.87
CA GLU A 71 -0.22 1.73 -14.49
C GLU A 71 0.27 3.10 -14.99
N LEU A 72 1.01 3.84 -14.15
CA LEU A 72 1.57 5.14 -14.53
C LEU A 72 2.59 5.03 -15.67
N LYS A 73 3.39 3.94 -15.70
CA LYS A 73 4.30 3.66 -16.83
C LYS A 73 3.54 3.39 -18.12
N SER A 74 2.41 2.68 -18.05
CA SER A 74 1.52 2.48 -19.19
C SER A 74 1.00 3.81 -19.75
N VAL A 75 0.59 4.74 -18.87
CA VAL A 75 0.20 6.10 -19.27
C VAL A 75 1.35 6.84 -19.98
N ILE A 76 2.58 6.72 -19.47
CA ILE A 76 3.76 7.34 -20.10
C ILE A 76 4.03 6.75 -21.50
N ALA A 77 3.88 5.43 -21.63
CA ALA A 77 4.12 4.69 -22.87
C ALA A 77 3.01 4.86 -23.91
N SER A 78 1.78 5.19 -23.49
CA SER A 78 0.61 5.32 -24.35
C SER A 78 0.82 6.38 -25.44
N ALA A 79 0.43 6.06 -26.67
CA ALA A 79 0.42 7.02 -27.78
C ALA A 79 -0.74 8.04 -27.65
N ASP A 80 -1.78 7.69 -26.88
CA ASP A 80 -3.00 8.49 -26.74
C ASP A 80 -2.91 9.53 -25.60
N SER A 81 -1.89 9.45 -24.76
CA SER A 81 -1.67 10.42 -23.67
C SER A 81 -0.91 11.66 -24.17
N ASP A 82 -1.41 12.84 -23.82
CA ASP A 82 -0.73 14.09 -24.13
C ASP A 82 0.52 14.35 -23.27
N ALA A 83 1.30 15.36 -23.64
CA ALA A 83 2.56 15.67 -22.96
C ALA A 83 2.37 16.03 -21.48
N THR A 84 1.28 16.70 -21.12
CA THR A 84 0.97 17.08 -19.73
C THR A 84 0.67 15.84 -18.90
N THR A 85 -0.22 14.97 -19.38
CA THR A 85 -0.59 13.71 -18.73
C THR A 85 0.63 12.81 -18.49
N LYS A 86 1.54 12.74 -19.47
CA LYS A 86 2.80 12.01 -19.32
C LYS A 86 3.75 12.65 -18.30
N SER A 87 3.75 13.97 -18.19
CA SER A 87 4.52 14.69 -17.17
C SER A 87 3.96 14.39 -15.78
N ASP A 88 2.64 14.53 -15.61
CA ASP A 88 1.94 14.28 -14.34
C ASP A 88 2.14 12.82 -13.87
N ALA A 89 2.16 11.86 -14.80
CA ALA A 89 2.44 10.47 -14.50
C ALA A 89 3.89 10.26 -14.00
N LYS A 90 4.87 10.95 -14.58
CA LYS A 90 6.27 10.91 -14.11
C LYS A 90 6.40 11.54 -12.73
N ASP A 91 5.75 12.69 -12.51
CA ASP A 91 5.76 13.38 -11.22
C ASP A 91 5.09 12.52 -10.14
N SER A 92 4.03 11.80 -10.50
CA SER A 92 3.36 10.83 -9.62
C SER A 92 4.26 9.66 -9.25
N ILE A 93 5.01 9.08 -10.19
CA ILE A 93 6.00 8.03 -9.89
C ILE A 93 7.09 8.58 -8.96
N ALA A 94 7.60 9.78 -9.23
CA ALA A 94 8.61 10.42 -8.37
C ALA A 94 8.08 10.67 -6.95
N LYS A 95 6.83 11.12 -6.83
CA LYS A 95 6.14 11.30 -5.54
C LYS A 95 6.03 9.98 -4.77
N ILE A 96 5.57 8.90 -5.43
CA ILE A 96 5.44 7.57 -4.82
C ILE A 96 6.79 7.09 -4.27
N ASN A 97 7.86 7.21 -5.06
CA ASN A 97 9.20 6.78 -4.64
C ASN A 97 9.71 7.60 -3.46
N LYS A 98 9.51 8.92 -3.49
CA LYS A 98 9.91 9.81 -2.40
C LYS A 98 9.16 9.49 -1.11
N GLU A 99 7.83 9.30 -1.19
CA GLU A 99 7.01 8.90 -0.04
C GLU A 99 7.46 7.57 0.55
N TYR A 100 7.86 6.61 -0.30
CA TYR A 100 8.41 5.34 0.15
C TYR A 100 9.75 5.49 0.87
N GLU A 101 10.66 6.32 0.36
CA GLU A 101 11.94 6.61 1.02
C GLU A 101 11.72 7.25 2.40
N HIS A 102 10.81 8.22 2.50
CA HIS A 102 10.43 8.84 3.78
C HIS A 102 9.80 7.84 4.75
N ALA A 103 8.93 6.94 4.25
CA ALA A 103 8.35 5.88 5.06
C ALA A 103 9.41 4.94 5.64
N GLN A 104 10.38 4.50 4.83
CA GLN A 104 11.49 3.66 5.29
C GLN A 104 12.39 4.36 6.30
N ALA A 105 12.67 5.65 6.08
CA ALA A 105 13.44 6.45 7.03
C ALA A 105 12.71 6.55 8.37
N LEU A 106 11.41 6.84 8.35
CA LEU A 106 10.57 6.91 9.54
C LEU A 106 10.48 5.57 10.27
N GLU A 107 10.26 4.46 9.55
CA GLU A 107 10.29 3.11 10.14
C GLU A 107 11.61 2.85 10.87
N SER A 108 12.74 3.20 10.24
CA SER A 108 14.07 3.01 10.84
C SER A 108 14.26 3.89 12.08
N MET A 109 13.81 5.14 12.04
CA MET A 109 13.86 6.06 13.18
C MET A 109 13.01 5.54 14.34
N ILE A 110 11.80 5.06 14.07
CA ILE A 110 10.92 4.50 15.10
C ILE A 110 11.53 3.22 15.67
N LYS A 111 11.98 2.27 14.84
CA LYS A 111 12.66 1.05 15.30
C LYS A 111 13.86 1.34 16.20
N SER A 112 14.62 2.40 15.92
CA SER A 112 15.76 2.82 16.75
C SER A 112 15.36 3.22 18.19
N LYS A 113 14.09 3.53 18.43
CA LYS A 113 13.52 3.81 19.76
C LYS A 113 13.17 2.55 20.56
N GLY A 114 13.35 1.36 20.00
CA GLY A 114 13.18 0.08 20.71
C GLY A 114 11.87 -0.66 20.41
N TYR A 115 11.18 -0.33 19.33
CA TYR A 115 10.00 -1.08 18.89
C TYR A 115 10.41 -2.30 18.06
N ASP A 116 9.74 -3.44 18.27
CA ASP A 116 10.07 -4.73 17.65
C ASP A 116 9.97 -4.67 16.13
N ASP A 117 8.82 -4.17 15.64
CA ASP A 117 8.61 -3.97 14.22
C ASP A 117 7.67 -2.79 13.96
N VAL A 118 7.86 -2.14 12.82
CA VAL A 118 7.13 -0.92 12.44
C VAL A 118 6.87 -0.95 10.95
N LEU A 119 5.65 -0.58 10.55
CA LEU A 119 5.26 -0.37 9.17
C LEU A 119 4.63 1.01 9.04
N VAL A 120 5.13 1.81 8.10
CA VAL A 120 4.57 3.12 7.76
C VAL A 120 3.90 3.01 6.40
N ARG A 121 2.59 3.26 6.37
CA ARG A 121 1.80 3.31 5.12
C ARG A 121 1.49 4.74 4.78
N VAL A 122 1.81 5.13 3.55
CA VAL A 122 1.51 6.46 3.01
C VAL A 122 0.41 6.32 1.97
N ASN A 123 -0.68 7.03 2.19
CA ASN A 123 -1.74 7.26 1.22
C ASN A 123 -1.77 8.75 0.87
N GLU A 124 -2.53 9.13 -0.15
CA GLU A 124 -2.49 10.48 -0.76
C GLU A 124 -2.44 11.63 0.25
N ASP A 125 -3.31 11.59 1.27
CA ASP A 125 -3.41 12.62 2.30
C ASP A 125 -3.25 12.07 3.74
N ALA A 126 -2.87 10.80 3.89
CA ALA A 126 -2.86 10.15 5.20
C ALA A 126 -1.63 9.26 5.40
N VAL A 127 -1.08 9.28 6.60
CA VAL A 127 0.01 8.41 7.03
C VAL A 127 -0.47 7.55 8.19
N GLN A 128 -0.33 6.24 8.05
CA GLN A 128 -0.64 5.28 9.09
C GLN A 128 0.68 4.67 9.59
N VAL A 129 0.98 4.86 10.86
CA VAL A 129 2.10 4.21 11.55
C VAL A 129 1.57 3.02 12.32
N ILE A 130 2.00 1.82 11.96
CA ILE A 130 1.65 0.58 12.65
C ILE A 130 2.88 0.10 13.41
N VAL A 131 2.77 0.03 14.73
CA VAL A 131 3.84 -0.42 15.62
C VAL A 131 3.47 -1.77 16.20
N GLN A 132 4.38 -2.72 16.10
CA GLN A 132 4.26 -4.04 16.68
C GLN A 132 4.99 -4.07 18.03
N VAL A 133 4.34 -4.64 19.04
CA VAL A 133 4.90 -4.85 20.39
C VAL A 133 4.76 -6.30 20.81
N ALA A 134 5.72 -6.81 21.59
CA ALA A 134 5.73 -8.19 22.09
C ALA A 134 4.48 -8.56 22.92
N ASP A 135 4.05 -7.69 23.83
CA ASP A 135 2.97 -7.96 24.78
C ASP A 135 2.23 -6.68 25.22
N SER A 136 1.18 -6.85 26.02
CA SER A 136 0.38 -5.75 26.56
C SER A 136 1.17 -4.81 27.47
N ASP A 137 2.20 -5.31 28.13
CA ASP A 137 3.01 -4.53 29.06
C ASP A 137 4.02 -3.64 28.31
N SER A 138 4.33 -4.02 27.06
CA SER A 138 5.18 -3.28 26.13
C SER A 138 4.43 -2.18 25.35
N PHE A 139 3.15 -1.93 25.68
CA PHE A 139 2.40 -0.85 25.03
C PHE A 139 3.02 0.52 25.32
N PRO A 140 3.22 1.37 24.30
CA PRO A 140 3.76 2.70 24.50
C PRO A 140 2.80 3.57 25.31
N SER A 141 3.35 4.48 26.12
CA SER A 141 2.55 5.48 26.81
C SER A 141 1.89 6.46 25.83
N VAL A 142 0.92 7.23 26.33
CA VAL A 142 0.25 8.27 25.52
C VAL A 142 1.26 9.29 25.00
N GLU A 143 2.27 9.64 25.78
CA GLU A 143 3.34 10.54 25.40
C GLU A 143 4.18 9.97 24.26
N ALA A 144 4.53 8.68 24.33
CA ALA A 144 5.26 8.00 23.27
C ALA A 144 4.43 7.91 21.98
N ILE A 145 3.12 7.62 22.07
CA ILE A 145 2.22 7.65 20.92
C ILE A 145 2.15 9.05 20.30
N ASN A 146 2.07 10.10 21.12
CA ASN A 146 2.09 11.47 20.63
C ASN A 146 3.43 11.80 19.94
N GLU A 147 4.54 11.27 20.44
CA GLU A 147 5.84 11.42 19.79
C GLU A 147 5.86 10.76 18.39
N LEU A 148 5.33 9.53 18.26
CA LEU A 148 5.15 8.84 16.97
C LEU A 148 4.29 9.65 16.00
N TYR A 149 3.19 10.22 16.51
CA TYR A 149 2.33 11.11 15.74
C TYR A 149 3.10 12.32 15.21
N VAL A 150 3.86 13.00 16.09
CA VAL A 150 4.63 14.19 15.70
C VAL A 150 5.74 13.83 14.70
N MET A 151 6.48 12.74 14.93
CA MET A 151 7.53 12.28 14.00
C MET A 151 6.96 12.04 12.60
N ALA A 152 5.84 11.32 12.51
CA ALA A 152 5.16 11.10 11.24
C ALA A 152 4.65 12.42 10.63
N LYS A 153 4.07 13.32 11.43
CA LYS A 153 3.59 14.62 10.94
C LYS A 153 4.71 15.48 10.36
N THR A 154 5.92 15.40 10.93
CA THR A 154 7.08 16.20 10.50
C THR A 154 7.84 15.62 9.32
N GLU A 155 7.83 14.30 9.13
CA GLU A 155 8.59 13.64 8.07
C GLU A 155 8.05 13.96 6.67
N PHE A 156 6.74 14.19 6.56
CA PHE A 156 6.07 14.41 5.27
C PHE A 156 5.70 15.89 5.07
N THR A 157 5.99 16.42 3.88
CA THR A 157 5.86 17.86 3.55
C THR A 157 4.42 18.39 3.44
N ASN A 158 3.40 17.52 3.40
CA ASN A 158 2.02 17.89 3.06
C ASN A 158 1.07 17.96 4.26
N ASP A 159 1.61 18.00 5.48
CA ASP A 159 0.81 17.99 6.71
C ASP A 159 -0.24 16.85 6.74
N PRO A 160 0.15 15.58 6.53
CA PRO A 160 -0.82 14.50 6.35
C PRO A 160 -1.70 14.27 7.59
N TYR A 161 -2.86 13.66 7.38
CA TYR A 161 -3.62 13.08 8.49
C TYR A 161 -2.89 11.85 9.03
N VAL A 162 -2.40 11.92 10.27
CA VAL A 162 -1.61 10.84 10.88
C VAL A 162 -2.47 9.99 11.80
N THR A 163 -2.33 8.68 11.67
CA THR A 163 -2.89 7.68 12.59
C THR A 163 -1.77 6.79 13.12
N VAL A 164 -1.85 6.44 14.39
CA VAL A 164 -0.90 5.52 15.04
C VAL A 164 -1.70 4.34 15.57
N GLU A 165 -1.32 3.14 15.14
CA GLU A 165 -1.92 1.88 15.53
C GLU A 165 -0.85 1.02 16.22
N VAL A 166 -1.17 0.49 17.39
CA VAL A 166 -0.30 -0.44 18.12
C VAL A 166 -0.91 -1.82 18.08
N ARG A 167 -0.13 -2.82 17.67
CA ARG A 167 -0.55 -4.23 17.56
C ARG A 167 0.35 -5.12 18.39
N GLN A 168 -0.25 -6.09 19.07
CA GLN A 168 0.49 -7.11 19.79
C GLN A 168 0.93 -8.24 18.84
N LEU A 169 2.11 -8.81 19.08
CA LEU A 169 2.54 -10.09 18.51
C LEU A 169 1.69 -11.21 19.13
N ASN A 170 0.91 -11.90 18.29
CA ASN A 170 0.10 -13.05 18.71
C ASN A 170 0.94 -14.33 18.79
#